data_AF-A0A1U7WF88-F1
#
_entry.id   AF-A0A1U7WF88-F1
#
_cell.length_a   1.000
_cell.length_b   1.000
_cell.length_c   1.000
_cell.angle_alpha   90.00
_cell.angle_beta   90.00
_cell.angle_gamma   90.00
#
_symmetry.space_group_name_H-M   'P 1'
#
loop_
_entity.id
_entity.type
_entity.pdbx_description
1 polymer ?
#
loop_
_entity_poly.entity_id
_entity_poly.type
_entity_poly.pdbx_seq_one_letter_code
_entity_poly.pdbx_strand_id
1 'polypeptide(L)'
;MAEDFKLWDVICDDPYVPTKKVGDPLETVPKTSKEYNDADRKAMEKNFRAKKILVCGIGPDEYNRISACQSANEIWEALQTTHEGTTQVKQYKIDMVTTEYEFFRMNDDKSIQDMHTIFMSIINELHSLREVIPKRGN
;
A
#
# COMPACT_ATOMS: atom_id res chain seq x y z
N MET A 1 13.06 1.19 19.02
CA MET A 1 13.10 2.58 18.50
C MET A 1 13.81 2.66 17.15
N ALA A 2 15.14 2.49 17.02
CA ALA A 2 15.83 2.59 15.71
C ALA A 2 15.71 1.33 14.81
N GLU A 3 15.47 0.16 15.41
CA GLU A 3 15.28 -1.10 14.66
C GLU A 3 13.90 -1.20 13.99
N ASP A 4 12.88 -0.58 14.58
CA ASP A 4 11.49 -0.70 14.11
C ASP A 4 11.26 0.09 12.81
N PHE A 5 11.96 1.22 12.63
CA PHE A 5 11.91 2.01 11.41
C PHE A 5 12.43 1.23 10.19
N LYS A 6 13.49 0.43 10.37
CA LYS A 6 14.08 -0.39 9.30
C LYS A 6 13.21 -1.58 8.87
N LEU A 7 12.19 -1.92 9.66
CA LEU A 7 11.21 -2.95 9.30
C LEU A 7 10.08 -2.36 8.47
N TRP A 8 9.76 -1.08 8.67
CA TRP A 8 8.78 -0.39 7.85
C TRP A 8 9.22 -0.30 6.39
N ASP A 9 10.51 -0.03 6.14
CA ASP A 9 11.08 -0.04 4.79
C ASP A 9 10.82 -1.39 4.09
N VAL A 10 11.01 -2.51 4.81
CA VAL A 10 10.75 -3.87 4.28
C VAL A 10 9.28 -4.15 4.01
N ILE A 11 8.37 -3.43 4.66
CA ILE A 11 6.92 -3.53 4.41
C ILE A 11 6.53 -2.73 3.17
N CYS A 12 7.14 -1.57 2.95
CA CYS A 12 6.80 -0.70 1.81
C CYS A 12 7.51 -1.09 0.51
N ASP A 13 8.75 -1.58 0.60
CA ASP A 13 9.57 -1.95 -0.54
C ASP A 13 9.16 -3.29 -1.15
N ASP A 14 9.44 -3.48 -2.44
CA ASP A 14 9.22 -4.74 -3.12
C ASP A 14 9.88 -5.92 -2.38
N PRO A 15 9.29 -7.13 -2.44
CA PRO A 15 9.85 -8.30 -1.81
C PRO A 15 11.29 -8.51 -2.26
N TYR A 16 12.21 -8.48 -1.29
CA TYR A 16 13.63 -8.72 -1.58
C TYR A 16 13.82 -10.15 -2.10
N VAL A 17 14.25 -10.26 -3.36
CA VAL A 17 14.60 -11.54 -3.99
C VAL A 17 16.12 -11.61 -4.19
N PRO A 18 16.84 -12.48 -3.45
CA PRO A 18 18.26 -12.72 -3.69
C PRO A 18 18.51 -13.22 -5.12
N THR A 19 19.29 -12.48 -5.91
CA THR A 19 19.62 -12.82 -7.30
C THR A 19 21.12 -12.85 -7.55
N LYS A 20 21.55 -13.63 -8.54
CA LYS A 20 22.94 -13.71 -9.03
C LYS A 20 22.96 -13.47 -10.54
N LYS A 21 24.07 -12.95 -11.07
CA LYS A 21 24.29 -12.81 -12.50
C LYS A 21 25.03 -14.04 -13.04
N VAL A 22 24.53 -14.66 -14.10
CA VAL A 22 25.09 -15.87 -14.72
C VAL A 22 25.12 -15.69 -16.24
N GLY A 23 26.20 -16.14 -16.89
CA GLY A 23 26.32 -16.17 -18.36
C GLY A 23 26.95 -14.93 -18.98
N ASP A 24 27.09 -14.98 -20.32
CA ASP A 24 27.41 -13.87 -21.22
C ASP A 24 26.43 -13.93 -22.42
N PRO A 25 25.42 -13.04 -22.53
CA PRO A 25 25.17 -11.87 -21.69
C PRO A 25 24.77 -12.24 -20.25
N LEU A 26 25.00 -11.32 -19.31
CA LEU A 26 24.68 -11.50 -17.89
C LEU A 26 23.16 -11.58 -17.66
N GLU A 27 22.64 -12.78 -17.45
CA GLU A 27 21.26 -13.01 -17.01
C GLU A 27 21.16 -13.00 -15.48
N THR A 28 20.17 -12.31 -14.93
CA THR A 28 19.85 -12.33 -13.49
C THR A 28 18.94 -13.50 -13.17
N VAL A 29 19.44 -14.45 -12.37
CA VAL A 29 18.68 -15.62 -11.91
C VAL A 29 18.55 -15.61 -10.38
N PRO A 30 17.43 -16.10 -9.80
CA PRO A 30 17.29 -16.24 -8.36
C PRO A 30 18.37 -17.14 -7.76
N LYS A 31 18.90 -16.75 -6.60
CA LYS A 31 19.80 -17.61 -5.81
C LYS A 31 19.01 -18.72 -5.15
N THR A 32 19.63 -19.88 -5.00
CA THR A 32 19.12 -20.92 -4.10
C THR A 32 19.48 -20.60 -2.65
N SER A 33 18.75 -21.15 -1.69
CA SER A 33 19.01 -20.91 -0.25
C SER A 33 20.44 -21.25 0.19
N LYS A 34 21.14 -22.14 -0.52
CA LYS A 34 22.54 -22.51 -0.24
C LYS A 34 23.55 -21.44 -0.67
N GLU A 35 23.15 -20.54 -1.57
CA GLU A 35 23.99 -19.50 -2.15
C GLU A 35 23.80 -18.14 -1.45
N TYR A 36 22.97 -18.10 -0.41
CA TYR A 36 22.68 -16.88 0.33
C TYR A 36 23.90 -16.44 1.13
N ASN A 37 24.31 -15.19 0.91
CA ASN A 37 25.30 -14.52 1.73
C ASN A 37 24.65 -13.93 3.00
N ASP A 38 25.46 -13.36 3.88
CA ASP A 38 24.99 -12.79 5.15
C ASP A 38 24.00 -11.62 4.95
N ALA A 39 24.15 -10.84 3.88
CA ALA A 39 23.23 -9.77 3.56
C ALA A 39 21.86 -10.32 3.11
N ASP A 40 21.85 -11.36 2.27
CA ASP A 40 20.62 -12.04 1.82
C ASP A 40 19.87 -12.60 3.04
N ARG A 41 20.58 -13.27 3.96
CA ARG A 41 20.01 -13.82 5.20
C ARG A 41 19.43 -12.74 6.10
N LYS A 42 20.16 -11.64 6.30
CA LYS A 42 19.71 -10.51 7.12
C LYS A 42 18.46 -9.84 6.55
N ALA A 43 18.34 -9.73 5.22
CA ALA A 43 17.14 -9.21 4.58
C ALA A 43 15.93 -10.15 4.80
N MET A 44 16.13 -11.46 4.66
CA MET A 44 15.10 -12.47 4.92
C MET A 44 14.63 -12.46 6.38
N GLU A 45 15.54 -12.34 7.34
CA GLU A 45 15.22 -12.24 8.77
C GLU A 45 14.35 -11.02 9.08
N LYS A 46 14.66 -9.86 8.48
CA LYS A 46 13.82 -8.66 8.62
C LYS A 46 12.43 -8.87 8.05
N ASN A 47 12.32 -9.46 6.85
CA ASN A 47 11.03 -9.75 6.23
C ASN A 47 10.20 -10.71 7.10
N PHE A 48 10.82 -11.75 7.66
CA PHE A 48 10.15 -12.66 8.59
C PHE A 48 9.67 -11.94 9.85
N ARG A 49 10.49 -11.07 10.44
CA ARG A 49 10.12 -10.26 11.61
C ARG A 49 8.94 -9.32 11.29
N ALA A 50 8.99 -8.62 10.16
CA ALA A 50 7.91 -7.74 9.71
C ALA A 50 6.61 -8.51 9.48
N LYS A 51 6.69 -9.66 8.78
CA LYS A 51 5.55 -10.56 8.56
C LYS A 51 4.92 -11.03 9.87
N LYS A 52 5.74 -11.43 10.84
CA LYS A 52 5.26 -11.82 12.17
C LYS A 52 4.51 -10.68 12.87
N ILE A 53 5.04 -9.45 12.81
CA ILE A 53 4.40 -8.28 13.42
C ILE A 53 3.03 -8.03 12.77
N LEU A 54 2.95 -8.04 11.44
CA LEU A 54 1.70 -7.85 10.70
C LEU A 54 0.67 -8.94 11.06
N VAL A 55 1.07 -10.22 11.02
CA VAL A 55 0.19 -11.35 11.36
C VAL A 55 -0.31 -11.29 12.80
N CYS A 56 0.51 -10.86 13.75
CA CYS A 56 0.09 -10.70 15.14
C CYS A 56 -0.90 -9.53 15.35
N GLY A 57 -0.95 -8.57 14.43
CA GLY A 57 -1.83 -7.41 14.52
C GLY A 57 -3.22 -7.59 13.91
N ILE A 58 -3.44 -8.66 13.13
CA ILE A 58 -4.68 -8.86 12.37
C ILE A 58 -5.61 -9.89 13.03
N GLY A 59 -6.91 -9.77 12.72
CA GLY A 59 -7.93 -10.71 13.16
C GLY A 59 -7.87 -12.06 12.41
N PRO A 60 -8.47 -13.12 12.97
CA PRO A 60 -8.54 -14.44 12.31
C PRO A 60 -9.31 -14.41 10.99
N ASP A 61 -10.25 -13.48 10.84
CA ASP A 61 -11.03 -13.22 9.62
C ASP A 61 -10.16 -12.65 8.48
N GLU A 62 -9.18 -11.81 8.83
CA GLU A 62 -8.24 -11.22 7.87
C GLU A 62 -7.09 -12.17 7.52
N TYR A 63 -6.71 -13.06 8.46
CA TYR A 63 -5.63 -14.03 8.24
C TYR A 63 -5.85 -14.90 7.00
N ASN A 64 -7.08 -15.37 6.78
CA ASN A 64 -7.39 -16.21 5.62
C ASN A 64 -7.07 -15.51 4.29
N ARG A 65 -7.25 -14.18 4.22
CA ARG A 65 -7.00 -13.37 3.02
C ARG A 65 -5.51 -13.24 2.72
N ILE A 66 -4.68 -13.18 3.75
CA ILE A 66 -3.23 -12.98 3.62
C ILE A 66 -2.42 -14.28 3.74
N SER A 67 -3.10 -15.42 3.93
CA SER A 67 -2.47 -16.73 4.19
C SER A 67 -1.52 -17.19 3.08
N ALA A 68 -1.80 -16.80 1.83
CA ALA A 68 -0.99 -17.11 0.67
C ALA A 68 0.19 -16.13 0.44
N CYS A 69 0.22 -14.98 1.12
CA CYS A 69 1.27 -13.98 0.97
C CYS A 69 2.61 -14.51 1.51
N GLN A 70 3.66 -14.36 0.71
CA GLN A 70 5.01 -14.82 0.98
C GLN A 70 5.85 -13.74 1.69
N SER A 71 5.62 -12.46 1.41
CA SER A 71 6.38 -11.34 1.99
C SER A 71 5.55 -10.46 2.93
N ALA A 72 6.22 -9.66 3.76
CA ALA A 72 5.56 -8.65 4.58
C ALA A 72 4.91 -7.55 3.72
N ASN A 73 5.57 -7.19 2.61
CA ASN A 73 5.04 -6.27 1.62
C ASN A 73 3.74 -6.78 0.98
N GLU A 74 3.69 -8.04 0.53
CA GLU A 74 2.46 -8.61 -0.05
C GLU A 74 1.30 -8.64 0.95
N ILE A 75 1.58 -8.93 2.23
CA ILE A 75 0.57 -8.84 3.29
C ILE A 75 0.04 -7.41 3.39
N TRP A 76 0.95 -6.44 3.44
CA TRP A 76 0.57 -5.02 3.53
C TRP A 76 -0.24 -4.57 2.32
N GLU A 77 0.17 -4.92 1.10
CA GLU A 77 -0.59 -4.58 -0.11
C GLU A 77 -1.97 -5.24 -0.15
N ALA A 78 -2.09 -6.48 0.33
CA ALA A 78 -3.38 -7.17 0.44
C ALA A 78 -4.30 -6.49 1.47
N LEU A 79 -3.76 -6.06 2.61
CA LEU A 79 -4.49 -5.29 3.63
C LEU A 79 -4.93 -3.93 3.06
N GLN A 80 -4.03 -3.18 2.44
CA GLN A 80 -4.35 -1.90 1.79
C GLN A 80 -5.46 -2.08 0.75
N THR A 81 -5.36 -3.10 -0.10
CA THR A 81 -6.37 -3.40 -1.12
C THR A 81 -7.72 -3.74 -0.50
N THR A 82 -7.73 -4.47 0.63
CA THR A 82 -8.96 -4.90 1.30
C THR A 82 -9.68 -3.73 1.97
N HIS A 83 -8.96 -2.82 2.62
CA HIS A 83 -9.56 -1.75 3.41
C HIS A 83 -9.72 -0.43 2.64
N GLU A 84 -8.75 -0.10 1.79
CA GLU A 84 -8.73 1.16 1.05
C GLU A 84 -9.21 0.98 -0.41
N GLY A 85 -9.36 -0.27 -0.86
CA GLY A 85 -9.65 -0.61 -2.25
C GLY A 85 -8.41 -0.61 -3.14
N THR A 86 -8.55 -1.09 -4.38
CA THR A 86 -7.48 -1.05 -5.37
C THR A 86 -7.22 0.39 -5.84
N THR A 87 -6.03 0.65 -6.39
CA THR A 87 -5.72 1.94 -7.03
C THR A 87 -6.75 2.33 -8.09
N GLN A 88 -7.30 1.37 -8.83
CA GLN A 88 -8.35 1.62 -9.81
C GLN A 88 -9.68 2.06 -9.16
N VAL A 89 -10.09 1.42 -8.06
CA VAL A 89 -11.29 1.83 -7.31
C VAL A 89 -11.09 3.23 -6.71
N LYS A 90 -9.89 3.53 -6.19
CA LYS A 90 -9.56 4.88 -5.69
C LYS A 90 -9.64 5.92 -6.81
N GLN A 91 -9.03 5.64 -7.96
CA GLN A 91 -9.08 6.55 -9.11
C GLN A 91 -10.52 6.77 -9.58
N TYR A 92 -11.31 5.70 -9.68
CA TYR A 92 -12.72 5.80 -10.06
C TYR A 92 -13.52 6.68 -9.08
N LYS A 93 -13.29 6.54 -7.77
CA LYS A 93 -13.91 7.43 -6.77
C LYS A 93 -13.47 8.88 -6.94
N ILE A 94 -12.18 9.13 -7.18
CA ILE A 94 -11.66 10.49 -7.45
C ILE A 94 -12.35 11.07 -8.69
N ASP A 95 -12.46 10.32 -9.77
CA ASP A 95 -13.10 10.76 -11.01
C ASP A 95 -14.58 11.08 -10.79
N MET A 96 -15.29 10.25 -10.02
CA MET A 96 -16.70 10.45 -9.67
C MET A 96 -16.91 11.73 -8.86
N VAL A 97 -16.12 11.95 -7.80
CA VAL A 97 -16.25 13.15 -6.95
C VAL A 97 -15.75 14.40 -7.68
N THR A 98 -14.74 14.27 -8.55
CA THR A 98 -14.29 15.37 -9.43
C THR A 98 -15.41 15.77 -10.39
N THR A 99 -16.12 14.79 -10.95
CA THR A 99 -17.29 15.03 -11.80
C THR A 99 -18.39 15.75 -11.00
N GLU A 100 -18.68 15.31 -9.77
CA GLU A 100 -19.64 15.99 -8.90
C GLU A 100 -19.24 17.45 -8.61
N TYR A 101 -17.96 17.69 -8.34
CA TYR A 101 -17.42 19.04 -8.18
C TYR A 101 -17.59 19.91 -9.44
N GLU A 102 -17.28 19.38 -10.62
CA GLU A 102 -17.39 20.10 -11.90
C GLU A 102 -18.84 20.43 -12.25
N PHE A 103 -19.78 19.53 -11.92
CA PHE A 103 -21.21 19.75 -12.12
C PHE A 103 -21.89 20.48 -10.97
N PHE A 104 -21.17 20.78 -9.89
CA PHE A 104 -21.73 21.47 -8.73
C PHE A 104 -22.22 22.87 -9.11
N ARG A 105 -23.49 23.14 -8.81
CA ARG A 105 -24.13 24.43 -9.06
C ARG A 105 -25.13 24.72 -7.97
N MET A 106 -25.38 26.02 -7.74
CA MET A 106 -26.44 26.46 -6.83
C MET A 106 -27.79 25.90 -7.27
N ASN A 107 -28.57 25.42 -6.31
CA ASN A 107 -29.95 25.02 -6.52
C ASN A 107 -30.87 26.04 -5.82
N ASP A 108 -31.94 26.42 -6.52
CA ASP A 108 -32.85 27.48 -6.07
C ASP A 108 -33.71 27.07 -4.86
N ASP A 109 -33.77 25.77 -4.56
CA ASP A 109 -34.52 25.18 -3.44
C ASP A 109 -33.70 25.07 -2.13
N LYS A 110 -32.40 25.39 -2.16
CA LYS A 110 -31.49 25.26 -1.03
C LYS A 110 -30.94 26.62 -0.57
N SER A 111 -30.70 26.75 0.73
CA SER A 111 -30.04 27.95 1.24
C SER A 111 -28.56 27.97 0.84
N ILE A 112 -27.96 29.16 0.85
CA ILE A 112 -26.51 29.32 0.62
C ILE A 112 -25.69 28.50 1.63
N GLN A 113 -26.15 28.40 2.88
CA GLN A 113 -25.47 27.62 3.92
C GLN A 113 -25.50 26.11 3.63
N ASP A 114 -26.63 25.60 3.14
CA ASP A 114 -26.76 24.20 2.74
C ASP A 114 -25.83 23.89 1.56
N MET A 115 -25.80 24.78 0.56
CA MET A 115 -24.93 24.63 -0.60
C MET A 115 -23.45 24.70 -0.23
N HIS A 116 -23.07 25.61 0.68
CA HIS A 116 -21.70 25.68 1.21
C HIS A 116 -21.31 24.37 1.93
N THR A 117 -22.21 23.81 2.73
CA THR A 117 -21.98 22.53 3.41
C THR A 117 -21.71 21.40 2.41
N ILE A 118 -22.52 21.30 1.35
CA ILE A 118 -22.35 20.27 0.31
C ILE A 118 -21.03 20.47 -0.42
N PHE A 119 -20.72 21.70 -0.82
CA PHE A 119 -19.46 22.03 -1.49
C PHE A 119 -18.25 21.64 -0.63
N MET A 120 -18.27 21.98 0.66
CA MET A 120 -17.20 21.60 1.58
C MET A 120 -17.09 20.08 1.76
N SER A 121 -18.22 19.36 1.74
CA SER A 121 -18.21 17.89 1.76
C SER A 121 -17.46 17.32 0.54
N ILE A 122 -17.76 17.82 -0.66
CA ILE A 122 -17.09 17.38 -1.91
C ILE A 122 -15.59 17.67 -1.86
N ILE A 123 -15.20 18.88 -1.42
CA ILE A 123 -13.78 19.25 -1.27
C ILE A 123 -13.06 18.38 -0.25
N ASN A 124 -13.67 18.13 0.91
CA ASN A 124 -13.08 17.31 1.96
C ASN A 124 -12.91 15.85 1.51
N GLU A 125 -13.90 15.33 0.77
CA GLU A 125 -13.81 13.99 0.19
C GLU A 125 -12.67 13.91 -0.84
N LEU A 126 -12.57 14.87 -1.77
CA LEU A 126 -11.45 14.96 -2.70
C LEU A 126 -10.09 15.05 -2.00
N HIS A 127 -10.00 15.83 -0.93
CA HIS A 127 -8.77 15.95 -0.14
C HIS A 127 -8.39 14.59 0.47
N SER A 128 -9.35 13.92 1.11
CA SER A 128 -9.13 12.60 1.74
C SER A 128 -8.71 11.52 0.74
N LEU A 129 -9.25 11.55 -0.49
CA LEU A 129 -8.94 10.58 -1.53
C LEU A 129 -7.60 10.86 -2.21
N ARG A 130 -7.16 12.14 -2.27
CA ARG A 130 -5.89 12.56 -2.86
C ARG A 130 -4.73 12.52 -1.89
N GLU A 131 -4.97 12.35 -0.59
CA GLU A 131 -3.92 11.96 0.36
C GLU A 131 -3.48 10.52 0.05
N VAL A 132 -2.63 10.38 -0.97
CA VAL A 132 -1.80 9.20 -1.12
C VAL A 132 -0.84 9.22 0.07
N ILE A 133 -1.06 8.34 1.05
CA ILE A 133 -0.04 8.06 2.06
C ILE A 133 1.25 7.81 1.28
N PRO A 134 2.27 8.66 1.41
CA PRO A 134 3.45 8.54 0.56
C PRO A 134 4.03 7.14 0.74
N LYS A 135 4.12 6.35 -0.34
CA LYS A 135 5.16 5.31 -0.41
C LYS A 135 6.46 6.10 -0.38
N ARG A 136 7.10 6.21 0.80
CA ARG A 136 8.32 7.01 0.97
C ARG A 136 9.41 6.35 0.11
N GLY A 137 9.72 6.95 -1.03
CA GLY A 137 10.72 6.44 -1.97
C GLY A 137 11.16 7.49 -2.98
N ASN A 138 12.16 8.30 -2.59
CA ASN A 138 13.41 8.61 -3.30
C ASN A 138 14.30 9.49 -2.42
#